data_AF-A0A6N7H746-F1
#
_entry.id   AF-A0A6N7H746-F1
#
_cell.length_a   1.000
_cell.length_b   1.000
_cell.length_c   1.000
_cell.angle_alpha   90.00
_cell.angle_beta   90.00
_cell.angle_gamma   90.00
#
_symmetry.space_group_name_H-M   'P 1'
#
loop_
_entity.id
_entity.type
_entity.pdbx_description
1 polymer ?
#
loop_
_entity_poly.entity_id
_entity_poly.type
_entity_poly.pdbx_seq_one_letter_code
_entity_poly.pdbx_strand_id
1 'polypeptide(L)'
;MWGLTVDCARPGELATFWALALGYVEPPPPEGFATWREWLVAHDVPEQEWGDGAYLEDPAGVGPTLSFMRVPESKVVKNRLHIDVKVGGGRRTPWEQRWPRVLEMVERLTAAGAAFIEEHSMDGRGDHVVMADPEGNEFCVV
;
A
#
# COMPACT_ATOMS: atom_id res chain seq x y z
N MET A 1 19.25 -1.53 0.34
CA MET A 1 17.89 -1.22 -0.15
C MET A 1 17.15 -2.54 -0.30
N TRP A 2 15.87 -2.60 0.08
CA TRP A 2 15.05 -3.80 0.03
C TRP A 2 13.67 -3.43 -0.51
N GLY A 3 12.92 -4.40 -1.02
CA GLY A 3 11.55 -4.22 -1.49
C GLY A 3 10.62 -5.28 -0.91
N LEU A 4 9.32 -5.02 -0.95
CA LEU A 4 8.27 -5.94 -0.52
C LEU A 4 7.35 -6.25 -1.70
N THR A 5 7.18 -7.54 -1.99
CA THR A 5 6.21 -8.02 -2.96
C THR A 5 4.95 -8.49 -2.25
N VAL A 6 3.78 -8.09 -2.78
CA VAL A 6 2.46 -8.52 -2.34
C VAL A 6 1.79 -9.27 -3.49
N ASP A 7 1.49 -10.55 -3.26
CA ASP A 7 0.69 -11.35 -4.19
C ASP A 7 -0.78 -10.92 -4.09
N CYS A 8 -1.44 -10.75 -5.23
CA CYS A 8 -2.78 -10.17 -5.30
C CYS A 8 -3.55 -10.60 -6.55
N ALA A 9 -4.83 -10.24 -6.64
CA ALA A 9 -5.65 -10.46 -7.82
C ALA A 9 -5.63 -9.26 -8.79
N ARG A 10 -5.54 -8.04 -8.25
CA ARG A 10 -5.72 -6.76 -8.95
C ARG A 10 -4.55 -5.80 -8.64
N PRO A 11 -3.37 -6.02 -9.25
CA PRO A 11 -2.17 -5.22 -8.98
C PRO A 11 -2.37 -3.70 -9.07
N GLY A 12 -3.02 -3.22 -10.14
CA GLY A 12 -3.22 -1.78 -10.35
C GLY A 12 -4.14 -1.13 -9.32
N GLU A 13 -5.16 -1.84 -8.83
CA GLU A 13 -6.05 -1.33 -7.79
C GLU A 13 -5.33 -1.23 -6.45
N LEU A 14 -4.56 -2.25 -6.08
CA LEU A 14 -3.74 -2.21 -4.87
C LEU A 14 -2.64 -1.15 -4.96
N ALA A 15 -1.96 -1.01 -6.10
CA ALA A 15 -0.95 0.03 -6.26
C ALA A 15 -1.54 1.44 -6.12
N THR A 16 -2.72 1.69 -6.70
CA THR A 16 -3.43 2.97 -6.54
C THR A 16 -3.75 3.25 -5.08
N PHE A 17 -4.27 2.24 -4.37
CA PHE A 17 -4.59 2.35 -2.95
C PHE A 17 -3.35 2.62 -2.09
N TRP A 18 -2.28 1.85 -2.27
CA TRP A 18 -1.05 1.96 -1.48
C TRP A 18 -0.24 3.21 -1.82
N ALA A 19 -0.33 3.72 -3.05
CA ALA A 19 0.23 5.02 -3.42
C ALA A 19 -0.43 6.15 -2.59
N LEU A 20 -1.76 6.14 -2.46
CA LEU A 20 -2.49 7.09 -1.62
C LEU A 20 -2.11 6.95 -0.15
N ALA A 21 -2.03 5.71 0.36
CA ALA A 21 -1.77 5.43 1.77
C ALA A 21 -0.37 5.87 2.22
N LEU A 22 0.64 5.67 1.37
CA LEU A 22 2.05 5.91 1.71
C LEU A 22 2.62 7.20 1.10
N GLY A 23 1.89 7.84 0.19
CA GLY A 23 2.42 8.94 -0.62
C GLY A 23 3.48 8.48 -1.63
N TYR A 24 3.42 7.21 -2.04
CA TYR A 24 4.35 6.62 -3.00
C TYR A 24 3.90 6.92 -4.43
N VAL A 25 4.82 6.75 -5.38
CA VAL A 25 4.59 6.99 -6.81
C VAL A 25 4.96 5.75 -7.62
N GLU A 26 4.39 5.64 -8.82
CA GLU A 26 4.85 4.65 -9.79
C GLU A 26 6.28 5.03 -10.24
N PRO A 27 7.25 4.11 -10.20
CA PRO A 27 8.59 4.38 -10.68
C PRO A 27 8.60 4.64 -12.19
N PRO A 28 9.57 5.42 -12.69
CA PRO A 28 9.74 5.59 -14.12
C PRO A 28 10.04 4.23 -14.78
N PRO A 29 9.76 4.08 -16.08
CA PRO A 29 10.19 2.90 -16.81
C PRO A 29 11.72 2.75 -16.77
N PRO A 30 12.23 1.52 -16.98
CA PRO A 30 13.68 1.28 -17.01
C PRO A 30 14.43 2.18 -18.00
N GLU A 31 15.71 2.42 -17.70
CA GLU A 31 16.57 3.28 -18.52
C GLU A 31 16.55 2.85 -19.99
N GLY A 32 16.40 3.83 -20.88
CA GLY A 32 16.30 3.62 -22.33
C GLY A 32 14.88 3.48 -22.88
N PHE A 33 13.85 3.53 -22.02
CA PHE A 33 12.44 3.44 -22.42
C PHE A 33 11.67 4.70 -21.99
N ALA A 34 10.77 5.19 -22.83
CA ALA A 34 9.94 6.35 -22.51
C ALA A 34 8.67 5.97 -21.74
N THR A 35 8.21 4.72 -21.88
CA THR A 35 7.04 4.20 -21.15
C THR A 35 7.24 2.75 -20.71
N TRP A 36 6.50 2.31 -19.70
CA TRP A 36 6.42 0.89 -19.31
C TRP A 36 5.93 0.02 -20.47
N ARG A 37 5.01 0.53 -21.29
CA ARG A 37 4.49 -0.16 -22.48
C ARG A 37 5.60 -0.46 -23.49
N GLU A 38 6.49 0.50 -23.75
CA GLU A 38 7.65 0.28 -24.64
C GLU A 38 8.59 -0.78 -24.09
N TRP A 39 8.86 -0.74 -22.78
CA TRP A 39 9.70 -1.75 -22.13
C TRP A 39 9.09 -3.15 -22.25
N LEU A 40 7.79 -3.30 -21.98
CA LEU A 40 7.07 -4.57 -22.09
C LEU A 40 7.09 -5.13 -23.51
N VAL A 41 6.86 -4.28 -24.52
CA VAL A 41 6.94 -4.68 -25.95
C VAL A 41 8.36 -5.13 -26.32
N ALA A 42 9.39 -4.41 -25.88
CA ALA A 42 10.79 -4.74 -26.20
C ALA A 42 11.28 -6.04 -25.55
N HIS A 43 10.57 -6.55 -24.54
CA HIS A 43 10.86 -7.81 -23.85
C HIS A 43 9.86 -8.92 -24.20
N ASP A 44 9.10 -8.75 -25.29
CA ASP A 44 8.13 -9.73 -25.79
C ASP A 44 7.07 -10.15 -24.74
N VAL A 45 6.73 -9.27 -23.80
CA VAL A 45 5.68 -9.54 -22.82
C VAL A 45 4.31 -9.47 -23.51
N PRO A 46 3.49 -10.52 -23.46
CA PRO A 46 2.16 -10.51 -24.08
C PRO A 46 1.25 -9.43 -23.50
N GLU A 47 0.42 -8.78 -24.34
CA GLU A 47 -0.43 -7.65 -23.91
C GLU A 47 -1.40 -8.02 -22.78
N GLN A 48 -1.85 -9.28 -22.72
CA GLN A 48 -2.71 -9.75 -21.63
C GLN A 48 -2.01 -9.80 -20.25
N GLU A 49 -0.67 -9.81 -20.22
CA GLU A 49 0.15 -9.87 -19.00
C GLU A 49 0.62 -8.49 -18.53
N TRP A 50 0.36 -7.41 -19.28
CA TRP A 50 0.83 -6.07 -18.93
C TRP A 50 0.22 -5.51 -17.64
N GLY A 51 -0.87 -6.09 -17.16
CA GLY A 51 -1.50 -5.76 -15.89
C GLY A 51 -1.21 -6.74 -14.76
N ASP A 52 -0.27 -7.68 -14.95
CA ASP A 52 0.10 -8.69 -13.94
C ASP A 52 1.04 -8.13 -12.87
N GLY A 53 1.59 -6.94 -13.07
CA GLY A 53 2.45 -6.25 -12.12
C GLY A 53 2.07 -4.79 -11.95
N ALA A 54 2.26 -4.26 -10.75
CA ALA A 54 2.28 -2.83 -10.48
C ALA A 54 3.35 -2.51 -9.42
N TYR A 55 4.01 -1.36 -9.53
CA TYR A 55 5.20 -1.03 -8.76
C TYR A 55 5.06 0.34 -8.13
N LEU A 56 5.60 0.51 -6.92
CA LEU A 56 5.64 1.78 -6.22
C LEU A 56 7.01 2.01 -5.59
N GLU A 57 7.42 3.27 -5.56
CA GLU A 57 8.60 3.73 -4.81
C GLU A 57 8.29 4.96 -3.96
N ASP A 58 9.06 5.10 -2.87
CA ASP A 58 9.09 6.34 -2.12
C ASP A 58 9.74 7.43 -2.99
N PRO A 59 9.04 8.55 -3.31
CA PRO A 59 9.60 9.63 -4.12
C PRO A 59 10.85 10.28 -3.48
N ALA A 60 11.06 10.13 -2.17
CA ALA A 60 12.27 10.59 -1.50
C ALA A 60 13.43 9.57 -1.57
N GLY A 61 13.19 8.35 -2.05
CA GLY A 61 14.15 7.25 -2.13
C GLY A 61 14.59 6.69 -0.76
N VAL A 62 13.83 6.98 0.31
CA VAL A 62 14.17 6.57 1.68
C VAL A 62 13.52 5.22 2.02
N GLY A 63 12.24 5.08 1.68
CA GLY A 63 11.43 3.89 1.91
C GLY A 63 11.78 2.72 0.97
N PRO A 64 11.32 1.50 1.32
CA PRO A 64 11.42 0.35 0.42
C PRO A 64 10.53 0.52 -0.81
N THR A 65 10.81 -0.21 -1.88
CA THR A 65 9.87 -0.34 -3.00
C THR A 65 8.77 -1.34 -2.67
N LEU A 66 7.60 -1.16 -3.27
CA LEU A 66 6.51 -2.15 -3.24
C LEU A 66 6.26 -2.67 -4.65
N SER A 67 5.98 -3.96 -4.76
CA SER A 67 5.46 -4.58 -5.98
C SER A 67 4.21 -5.38 -5.67
N PHE A 68 3.23 -5.31 -6.56
CA PHE A 68 1.99 -6.06 -6.50
C PHE A 68 1.97 -7.01 -7.68
N MET A 69 1.94 -8.32 -7.42
CA MET A 69 2.06 -9.34 -8.45
C MET A 69 0.79 -10.16 -8.53
N ARG A 70 0.25 -10.33 -9.73
CA ARG A 70 -0.93 -11.14 -9.96
C ARG A 70 -0.60 -12.60 -9.72
N VAL A 71 -1.39 -13.27 -8.87
CA VAL A 71 -1.37 -14.72 -8.70
C VAL A 71 -2.78 -15.29 -8.90
N PRO A 72 -2.91 -16.55 -9.38
CA PRO A 72 -4.23 -17.17 -9.56
C PRO A 72 -4.91 -17.54 -8.24
N GLU A 73 -4.14 -17.71 -7.15
CA GLU A 73 -4.66 -18.08 -5.84
C GLU A 73 -5.33 -16.90 -5.13
N SER A 74 -6.54 -17.13 -4.63
CA SER A 74 -7.20 -16.18 -3.73
C SER A 74 -6.61 -16.24 -2.31
N LYS A 75 -6.67 -15.13 -1.58
CA LYS A 75 -6.33 -15.08 -0.15
C LYS A 75 -7.19 -16.06 0.66
N VAL A 76 -6.54 -16.95 1.42
CA VAL A 76 -7.23 -17.96 2.25
C VAL A 76 -7.18 -17.62 3.74
N VAL A 77 -6.11 -16.98 4.20
CA VAL A 77 -5.88 -16.64 5.61
C VAL A 77 -5.33 -15.22 5.75
N LYS A 78 -5.25 -14.72 6.99
CA LYS A 78 -4.60 -13.44 7.30
C LYS A 78 -3.12 -13.47 6.90
N ASN A 79 -2.64 -12.37 6.34
CA ASN A 79 -1.21 -12.19 6.10
C ASN A 79 -0.49 -12.15 7.45
N ARG A 80 0.57 -12.96 7.59
CA ARG A 80 1.41 -12.97 8.81
C ARG A 80 2.43 -11.82 8.85
N LEU A 81 2.26 -10.87 7.94
CA LEU A 81 2.97 -9.62 7.80
C LEU A 81 1.91 -8.55 7.50
N HIS A 82 2.00 -7.39 8.11
CA HIS A 82 1.22 -6.22 7.74
C HIS A 82 2.08 -4.97 7.71
N ILE A 83 1.61 -3.96 6.99
CA ILE A 83 2.23 -2.64 6.88
C ILE A 83 1.54 -1.69 7.87
N ASP A 84 2.32 -0.83 8.50
CA ASP A 84 1.80 0.27 9.32
C ASP A 84 1.92 1.59 8.56
N VAL A 85 0.79 2.24 8.31
CA VAL A 85 0.69 3.58 7.72
C VAL A 85 0.90 4.62 8.83
N LYS A 86 2.10 5.18 8.90
CA LYS A 86 2.56 6.03 10.02
C LYS A 86 2.23 7.52 9.80
N VAL A 87 1.01 7.93 10.13
CA VAL A 87 0.54 9.32 10.00
C VAL A 87 0.60 10.10 11.31
N GLY A 88 0.70 9.38 12.43
CA GLY A 88 0.62 9.93 13.77
C GLY A 88 1.83 10.74 14.23
N GLY A 89 2.94 10.74 13.49
CA GLY A 89 4.20 11.37 13.92
C GLY A 89 4.92 10.61 15.05
N GLY A 90 4.50 9.36 15.32
CA GLY A 90 5.08 8.48 16.33
C GLY A 90 4.74 8.85 17.78
N ARG A 91 5.20 8.01 18.72
CA ARG A 91 4.84 8.07 20.16
C ARG A 91 5.26 9.35 20.89
N ARG A 92 6.20 10.11 20.34
CA ARG A 92 6.65 11.40 20.91
C ARG A 92 5.70 12.56 20.57
N THR A 93 4.83 12.40 19.58
CA THR A 93 3.83 13.40 19.22
C THR A 93 2.66 13.31 20.21
N PRO A 94 2.18 14.45 20.78
CA PRO A 94 1.04 14.44 21.70
C PRO A 94 -0.18 13.74 21.11
N TRP A 95 -0.93 13.02 21.95
CA TRP A 95 -2.08 12.22 21.51
C TRP A 95 -3.14 13.09 20.80
N GLU A 96 -3.36 14.30 21.30
CA GLU A 96 -4.31 15.28 20.78
C GLU A 96 -3.97 15.74 19.35
N GLN A 97 -2.73 15.53 18.90
CA GLN A 97 -2.30 15.78 17.52
C GLN A 97 -2.23 14.48 16.71
N ARG A 98 -1.79 13.38 17.35
CA ARG A 98 -1.63 12.08 16.72
C ARG A 98 -2.97 11.47 16.29
N TRP A 99 -3.93 11.42 17.21
CA TRP A 99 -5.18 10.71 17.00
C TRP A 99 -6.06 11.30 15.90
N PRO A 100 -6.24 12.64 15.79
CA PRO A 100 -6.96 13.22 14.66
C PRO A 100 -6.34 12.88 13.29
N ARG A 101 -5.01 12.78 13.20
CA ARG A 101 -4.33 12.39 11.95
C ARG A 101 -4.58 10.93 11.58
N VAL A 102 -4.62 10.05 12.58
CA VAL A 102 -4.99 8.64 12.37
C VAL A 102 -6.42 8.56 11.84
N LEU A 103 -7.38 9.24 12.47
CA LEU A 103 -8.78 9.25 12.04
C LEU A 103 -8.96 9.85 10.64
N GLU A 104 -8.27 10.96 10.32
CA GLU A 104 -8.30 11.56 8.99
C GLU A 104 -7.79 10.58 7.92
N MET A 105 -6.70 9.87 8.19
CA MET A 105 -6.20 8.87 7.26
C MET A 105 -7.15 7.68 7.13
N VAL A 106 -7.76 7.21 8.22
CA VAL A 106 -8.78 6.16 8.18
C VAL A 106 -9.94 6.56 7.26
N GLU A 107 -10.47 7.78 7.41
CA GLU A 107 -11.55 8.28 6.54
C GLU A 107 -11.14 8.31 5.07
N ARG A 108 -9.93 8.81 4.77
CA ARG A 108 -9.38 8.85 3.40
C ARG A 108 -9.21 7.47 2.80
N LEU A 109 -8.70 6.50 3.57
CA LEU A 109 -8.51 5.14 3.10
C LEU A 109 -9.82 4.39 2.94
N THR A 110 -10.81 4.63 3.82
CA THR A 110 -12.16 4.10 3.64
C THR A 110 -12.79 4.62 2.36
N ALA A 111 -12.65 5.92 2.04
CA ALA A 111 -13.11 6.48 0.78
C ALA A 111 -12.41 5.86 -0.45
N ALA A 112 -11.18 5.37 -0.28
CA ALA A 112 -10.41 4.66 -1.31
C ALA A 112 -10.67 3.15 -1.38
N GLY A 113 -11.63 2.62 -0.60
CA GLY A 113 -12.07 1.23 -0.66
C GLY A 113 -11.52 0.33 0.45
N ALA A 114 -10.81 0.88 1.46
CA ALA A 114 -10.42 0.09 2.63
C ALA A 114 -11.62 -0.20 3.54
N ALA A 115 -11.64 -1.40 4.12
CA ALA A 115 -12.57 -1.79 5.15
C ALA A 115 -12.00 -1.47 6.55
N PHE A 116 -12.81 -0.85 7.41
CA PHE A 116 -12.50 -0.77 8.84
C PHE A 116 -12.64 -2.16 9.48
N ILE A 117 -11.67 -2.58 10.29
CA ILE A 117 -11.71 -3.86 11.02
C ILE A 117 -11.90 -3.60 12.51
N GLU A 118 -10.96 -2.90 13.14
CA GLU A 118 -10.95 -2.73 14.60
C GLU A 118 -10.19 -1.47 15.01
N GLU A 119 -10.71 -0.74 15.99
CA GLU A 119 -9.97 0.31 16.69
C GLU A 119 -9.39 -0.25 17.98
N HIS A 120 -8.09 -0.07 18.18
CA HIS A 120 -7.42 -0.43 19.42
C HIS A 120 -7.19 0.81 20.28
N SER A 121 -7.30 0.61 21.60
CA SER A 121 -7.04 1.63 22.61
C SER A 121 -5.87 1.25 23.50
N MET A 122 -5.13 2.26 23.96
CA MET A 122 -4.05 2.14 24.95
C MET A 122 -4.26 3.21 26.02
N ASP A 123 -4.20 2.83 27.30
CA ASP A 123 -4.45 3.73 28.45
C ASP A 123 -5.78 4.50 28.37
N GLY A 124 -6.82 3.84 27.85
CA GLY A 124 -8.15 4.42 27.70
C GLY A 124 -8.30 5.45 26.58
N ARG A 125 -7.33 5.54 25.66
CA ARG A 125 -7.36 6.42 24.48
C ARG A 125 -7.12 5.64 23.21
N GLY A 126 -7.69 6.12 22.09
CA GLY A 126 -7.45 5.55 20.76
C GLY A 126 -5.96 5.50 20.42
N ASP A 127 -5.52 4.35 19.89
CA ASP A 127 -4.13 4.05 19.63
C ASP A 127 -3.81 3.88 18.15
N HIS A 128 -4.46 2.92 17.50
CA HIS A 128 -4.34 2.65 16.07
C HIS A 128 -5.62 1.98 15.58
N VAL A 129 -5.80 1.99 14.26
CA VAL A 129 -6.94 1.33 13.60
C VAL A 129 -6.40 0.26 12.67
N VAL A 130 -6.91 -0.96 12.82
CA VAL A 130 -6.71 -2.04 11.87
C VAL A 130 -7.73 -1.89 10.75
N MET A 131 -7.24 -1.93 9.52
CA MET A 131 -8.04 -1.86 8.30
C MET A 131 -7.66 -3.00 7.35
N ALA A 132 -8.50 -3.25 6.36
CA ALA A 132 -8.22 -4.12 5.23
C ALA A 132 -8.15 -3.29 3.95
N ASP A 133 -7.16 -3.54 3.10
CA ASP A 133 -7.09 -2.94 1.76
C ASP A 133 -8.22 -3.49 0.85
N PRO A 134 -8.36 -3.02 -0.41
CA PRO A 134 -9.41 -3.48 -1.32
C PRO A 134 -9.44 -4.99 -1.62
N GLU A 135 -8.38 -5.75 -1.26
CA GLU A 135 -8.33 -7.21 -1.37
C GLU A 135 -8.40 -7.93 -0.01
N GLY A 136 -8.63 -7.20 1.07
CA GLY A 136 -8.76 -7.78 2.40
C GLY A 136 -7.42 -8.05 3.08
N ASN A 137 -6.31 -7.48 2.60
CA ASN A 137 -5.02 -7.57 3.31
C ASN A 137 -5.03 -6.60 4.49
N GLU A 138 -4.77 -7.13 5.67
CA GLU A 138 -4.82 -6.36 6.91
C GLU A 138 -3.60 -5.43 7.04
N PHE A 139 -3.83 -4.19 7.48
CA PHE A 139 -2.82 -3.17 7.76
C PHE A 139 -3.25 -2.27 8.93
N CYS A 140 -2.33 -1.49 9.49
CA CYS A 140 -2.62 -0.58 10.59
C CYS A 140 -2.43 0.89 10.17
N VAL A 141 -3.25 1.78 10.72
CA VAL A 141 -3.02 3.24 10.67
C VAL A 141 -2.60 3.71 12.06
N VAL A 142 -1.41 4.32 12.18
CA VAL A 142 -0.73 4.60 13.46
C VAL A 142 -0.18 6.02 13.60
#